data_AF-A0A3N5UE49-F1
#
_entry.id   AF-A0A3N5UE49-F1
#
_cell.length_a   1.000
_cell.length_b   1.000
_cell.length_c   1.000
_cell.angle_alpha   90.00
_cell.angle_beta   90.00
_cell.angle_gamma   90.00
#
_symmetry.space_group_name_H-M   'P 1'
#
loop_
_entity.id
_entity.type
_entity.pdbx_description
1 polymer ?
#
loop_
_entity_poly.entity_id
_entity_poly.type
_entity_poly.pdbx_seq_one_letter_code
_entity_poly.pdbx_strand_id
1 'polypeptide(L)'
;MRTVVATADAITIKKQSAALYKEIIPKSFFLSKFMGGEGSLKPINLLTDLEKDAGDSISYDLFMKIKGKGVEGDDLLRGKEEKLVWYTDTVLINQLRHGVDTGGKMSRKRTKHNLRNIARDRLAGWWAERWDELIMVYMAGARGVDTTVYVLDSAFSSFAGNSLAAPDSDHILYGGDATSKASVDANDKFTMKAIDKAVAKANMLRPQIQPCTVDGDEPHFCMLLHEWQVFDLRTDTSTGQWLDIQKAAATKDGQKNPIFSGALGVYNNVVLHRHPKVPRFTDYGAGSNIAAARALFMGAQACVVAFGSPGDGLRFSWHEEMEDRGNVLVVDTGSIFGIKKCTFNSKDYGVIAVDTAAAQPY
;
A
#
# COMPACT_ATOMS: atom_id res chain seq x y z
N MET A 1 37.36 -17.27 -33.80
CA MET A 1 36.12 -16.50 -33.56
C MET A 1 35.93 -16.34 -32.07
N ARG A 2 35.90 -15.10 -31.57
CA ARG A 2 35.71 -14.78 -30.15
C ARG A 2 34.26 -14.33 -30.00
N THR A 3 33.48 -14.99 -29.15
CA THR A 3 32.12 -14.56 -28.82
C THR A 3 32.19 -13.20 -28.12
N VAL A 4 31.84 -12.16 -28.85
CA VAL A 4 31.61 -10.82 -28.30
C VAL A 4 30.17 -10.81 -27.85
N VAL A 5 29.94 -10.96 -26.55
CA VAL A 5 28.62 -10.67 -25.96
C VAL A 5 28.44 -9.17 -26.05
N ALA A 6 27.53 -8.71 -26.90
CA ALA A 6 27.24 -7.30 -27.01
C ALA A 6 26.66 -6.84 -25.66
N THR A 7 27.21 -5.76 -25.11
CA THR A 7 26.80 -5.23 -23.80
C THR A 7 25.36 -4.69 -23.81
N ALA A 8 24.70 -4.72 -24.99
CA ALA A 8 23.29 -4.39 -25.23
C ALA A 8 22.44 -5.62 -25.62
N ASP A 9 22.89 -6.85 -25.35
CA ASP A 9 22.06 -8.04 -25.59
C ASP A 9 20.78 -7.95 -24.75
N ALA A 10 19.62 -8.13 -25.38
CA ALA A 10 18.30 -8.12 -24.73
C ALA A 10 18.24 -9.05 -23.50
N ILE A 11 19.04 -10.12 -23.48
CA ILE A 11 19.18 -11.04 -22.35
C ILE A 11 19.84 -10.36 -21.14
N THR A 12 20.85 -9.52 -21.36
CA THR A 12 21.52 -8.74 -20.30
C THR A 12 20.58 -7.71 -19.71
N ILE A 13 19.80 -7.04 -20.55
CA ILE A 13 18.76 -6.09 -20.14
C ILE A 13 17.70 -6.80 -19.28
N LYS A 14 17.16 -7.94 -19.74
CA LYS A 14 16.20 -8.75 -18.97
C LYS A 14 16.76 -9.21 -17.62
N LYS A 15 18.04 -9.62 -17.57
CA LYS A 15 18.71 -10.01 -16.32
C LYS A 15 18.87 -8.84 -15.35
N GLN A 16 19.11 -7.63 -15.85
CA GLN A 16 19.24 -6.43 -15.04
C GLN A 16 17.89 -5.91 -14.54
N SER A 17 16.85 -5.98 -15.38
CA SER A 17 15.45 -5.75 -14.98
C SER A 17 15.02 -6.72 -13.87
N ALA A 18 15.33 -8.01 -14.01
CA ALA A 18 15.04 -9.04 -13.00
C ALA A 18 15.83 -8.81 -11.69
N ALA A 19 17.10 -8.41 -11.80
CA ALA A 19 17.92 -8.08 -10.63
C ALA A 19 17.39 -6.83 -9.90
N LEU A 20 17.00 -5.78 -10.63
CA LEU A 20 16.38 -4.59 -10.06
C LEU A 20 15.06 -4.94 -9.34
N TYR A 21 14.20 -5.75 -9.97
CA TYR A 21 12.97 -6.21 -9.32
C TYR A 21 13.24 -6.96 -8.01
N LYS A 22 14.24 -7.86 -8.00
CA LYS A 22 14.65 -8.60 -6.81
C LYS A 22 15.22 -7.70 -5.72
N GLU A 23 15.82 -6.56 -6.06
CA GLU A 23 16.32 -5.57 -5.11
C GLU A 23 15.24 -4.62 -4.59
N ILE A 24 14.20 -4.33 -5.38
CA ILE A 24 13.07 -3.47 -4.98
C ILE A 24 12.18 -4.17 -3.95
N ILE A 25 11.86 -5.44 -4.17
CA ILE A 25 10.94 -6.21 -3.30
C ILE A 25 11.29 -6.10 -1.81
N PRO A 26 12.52 -6.44 -1.35
CA PRO A 26 12.84 -6.39 0.08
C PRO A 26 12.98 -4.95 0.62
N LYS A 27 13.19 -3.96 -0.26
CA LYS A 27 13.34 -2.56 0.13
C LYS A 27 11.98 -1.87 0.32
N SER A 28 10.95 -2.28 -0.41
CA SER A 28 9.60 -1.74 -0.26
C SER A 28 8.83 -2.47 0.84
N PHE A 29 8.23 -1.68 1.71
CA PHE A 29 7.42 -2.16 2.83
C PHE A 29 6.15 -2.88 2.35
N PHE A 30 5.48 -2.35 1.31
CA PHE A 30 4.25 -2.95 0.80
C PHE A 30 4.47 -4.13 -0.14
N LEU A 31 5.47 -4.05 -1.03
CA LEU A 31 5.76 -5.12 -1.99
C LEU A 31 6.27 -6.40 -1.31
N SER A 32 7.02 -6.30 -0.21
CA SER A 32 7.54 -7.48 0.50
C SER A 32 6.50 -8.20 1.36
N LYS A 33 5.54 -7.47 1.96
CA LYS A 33 4.69 -8.00 3.03
C LYS A 33 3.20 -8.08 2.71
N PHE A 34 2.68 -7.16 1.89
CA PHE A 34 1.24 -6.93 1.79
C PHE A 34 0.64 -7.17 0.39
N MET A 35 1.47 -7.53 -0.60
CA MET A 35 1.00 -7.82 -1.96
C MET A 35 0.74 -9.31 -2.21
N GLY A 36 -0.41 -9.59 -2.81
CA GLY A 36 -0.87 -10.91 -3.21
C GLY A 36 -1.36 -10.93 -4.65
N GLY A 37 -1.33 -12.12 -5.28
CA GLY A 37 -1.94 -12.33 -6.58
C GLY A 37 -3.47 -12.30 -6.51
N GLU A 38 -4.12 -12.42 -7.66
CA GLU A 38 -5.57 -12.50 -7.76
C GLU A 38 -6.14 -13.66 -6.93
N GLY A 39 -7.21 -13.39 -6.17
CA GLY A 39 -7.81 -14.36 -5.25
C GLY A 39 -7.05 -14.54 -3.92
N SER A 40 -5.92 -13.85 -3.72
CA SER A 40 -5.25 -13.81 -2.42
C SER A 40 -6.02 -12.96 -1.42
N LEU A 41 -6.11 -13.41 -0.17
CA LEU A 41 -6.70 -12.66 0.94
C LEU A 41 -5.69 -11.68 1.57
N LYS A 42 -4.85 -11.05 0.75
CA LYS A 42 -3.88 -10.04 1.23
C LYS A 42 -4.46 -8.63 1.12
N PRO A 43 -3.89 -7.63 1.81
CA PRO A 43 -4.37 -6.25 1.72
C PRO A 43 -4.31 -5.66 0.31
N ILE A 44 -3.28 -5.98 -0.46
CA ILE A 44 -3.11 -5.45 -1.81
C ILE A 44 -3.26 -6.57 -2.82
N ASN A 45 -4.24 -6.42 -3.71
CA ASN A 45 -4.47 -7.34 -4.80
C ASN A 45 -3.76 -6.88 -6.07
N LEU A 46 -3.03 -7.80 -6.67
CA LEU A 46 -2.41 -7.62 -7.96
C LEU A 46 -3.35 -8.07 -9.07
N LEU A 47 -3.69 -7.15 -9.98
CA LEU A 47 -4.43 -7.44 -11.19
C LEU A 47 -3.43 -7.63 -12.35
N THR A 48 -3.43 -8.81 -12.97
CA THR A 48 -2.44 -9.20 -14.00
C THR A 48 -3.00 -9.21 -15.42
N ASP A 49 -4.26 -8.82 -15.62
CA ASP A 49 -4.92 -8.93 -16.93
C ASP A 49 -4.23 -8.11 -18.03
N LEU A 50 -3.68 -6.94 -17.68
CA LEU A 50 -2.91 -6.10 -18.61
C LEU A 50 -1.43 -6.53 -18.79
N GLU A 51 -1.00 -7.65 -18.20
CA GLU A 51 0.32 -8.20 -18.49
C GLU A 51 0.35 -8.97 -19.83
N LYS A 52 -0.82 -9.35 -20.39
CA LYS A 52 -0.94 -10.12 -21.63
C LYS A 52 -1.74 -9.42 -22.72
N ASP A 53 -2.78 -8.69 -22.35
CA ASP A 53 -3.69 -8.07 -23.31
C ASP A 53 -3.47 -6.55 -23.41
N ALA A 54 -3.66 -6.01 -24.61
CA ALA A 54 -3.56 -4.57 -24.85
C ALA A 54 -4.79 -3.85 -24.29
N GLY A 55 -4.57 -2.89 -23.38
CA GLY A 55 -5.60 -2.06 -22.78
C GLY A 55 -5.01 -0.98 -21.88
N ASP A 56 -5.82 0.03 -21.55
CA ASP A 56 -5.45 1.15 -20.68
C ASP A 56 -6.13 1.10 -19.30
N SER A 57 -7.12 0.22 -19.14
CA SER A 57 -7.91 0.05 -17.92
C SER A 57 -8.22 -1.42 -17.61
N ILE A 58 -8.29 -1.75 -16.32
CA ILE A 58 -8.82 -3.01 -15.80
C ILE A 58 -10.13 -2.71 -15.08
N SER A 59 -11.19 -3.44 -15.43
CA SER A 59 -12.45 -3.41 -14.70
C SER A 59 -12.57 -4.68 -13.86
N TYR A 60 -12.89 -4.56 -12.58
CA TYR A 60 -13.15 -5.70 -11.69
C TYR A 60 -14.51 -5.56 -11.01
N ASP A 61 -15.16 -6.70 -10.81
CA ASP A 61 -16.52 -6.78 -10.28
C ASP A 61 -16.52 -7.35 -8.85
N LEU A 62 -17.33 -6.76 -7.98
CA LEU A 62 -17.68 -7.30 -6.68
C LEU A 62 -19.12 -7.83 -6.69
N PHE A 63 -19.28 -9.12 -6.45
CA PHE A 63 -20.59 -9.75 -6.25
C PHE A 63 -21.05 -9.61 -4.80
N MET A 64 -22.26 -9.07 -4.61
CA MET A 64 -22.86 -8.93 -3.28
C MET A 64 -23.42 -10.26 -2.77
N LYS A 65 -23.39 -10.46 -1.45
CA LYS A 65 -24.02 -11.62 -0.82
C LYS A 65 -25.53 -11.60 -1.01
N ILE A 66 -26.08 -12.74 -1.45
CA ILE A 66 -27.51 -13.04 -1.57
C ILE A 66 -28.18 -12.92 -0.19
N LYS A 67 -29.32 -12.22 -0.08
CA LYS A 67 -30.02 -11.91 1.19
C LYS A 67 -31.38 -12.60 1.35
N GLY A 68 -31.81 -13.36 0.36
CA GLY A 68 -33.11 -14.00 0.29
C GLY A 68 -33.29 -15.01 1.40
N LYS A 69 -34.45 -14.95 2.06
CA LYS A 69 -34.88 -15.88 3.11
C LYS A 69 -35.11 -17.32 2.61
N GLY A 70 -34.94 -17.57 1.31
CA GLY A 70 -35.33 -18.82 0.67
C GLY A 70 -36.85 -18.98 0.59
N VAL A 71 -37.27 -20.13 0.07
CA VAL A 71 -38.67 -20.57 0.05
C VAL A 71 -38.72 -21.85 0.88
N GLU A 72 -39.62 -21.90 1.86
CA GLU A 72 -39.80 -23.06 2.74
C GLU A 72 -41.08 -23.82 2.34
N GLY A 73 -41.07 -25.16 2.40
CA GLY A 73 -42.19 -26.02 2.04
C GLY A 73 -42.29 -26.36 0.55
N ASP A 74 -43.48 -26.72 0.08
CA ASP A 74 -43.79 -27.07 -1.32
C ASP A 74 -44.08 -25.85 -2.22
N ASP A 75 -43.76 -24.65 -1.73
CA ASP A 75 -43.98 -23.41 -2.48
C ASP A 75 -43.09 -23.36 -3.73
N LEU A 76 -43.68 -22.99 -4.86
CA LEU A 76 -42.97 -22.82 -6.13
C LEU A 76 -41.87 -21.76 -6.01
N LEU A 77 -40.63 -22.18 -6.25
CA LEU A 77 -39.44 -21.32 -6.27
C LEU A 77 -39.44 -20.35 -7.46
N ARG A 78 -40.09 -20.74 -8.57
CA ARG A 78 -40.16 -19.96 -9.81
C ARG A 78 -40.88 -18.63 -9.55
N GLY A 79 -40.15 -17.52 -9.71
CA GLY A 79 -40.64 -16.16 -9.46
C GLY A 79 -40.32 -15.59 -8.07
N LYS A 80 -39.72 -16.39 -7.18
CA LYS A 80 -39.16 -15.96 -5.88
C LYS A 80 -37.61 -15.99 -5.89
N GLU A 81 -37.03 -16.00 -7.08
CA GLU A 81 -35.59 -16.00 -7.32
C GLU A 81 -35.00 -14.62 -7.04
N GLU A 82 -33.85 -14.57 -6.35
CA GLU A 82 -33.15 -13.32 -6.09
C GLU A 82 -32.22 -12.98 -7.25
N LYS A 83 -32.21 -11.71 -7.65
CA LYS A 83 -31.28 -11.20 -8.66
C LYS A 83 -29.89 -11.02 -8.06
N LEU A 84 -28.87 -11.52 -8.74
CA LEU A 84 -27.47 -11.21 -8.43
C LEU A 84 -27.20 -9.72 -8.67
N VAL A 85 -26.69 -9.03 -7.65
CA VAL A 85 -26.26 -7.64 -7.73
C VAL A 85 -24.74 -7.60 -7.69
N TRP A 86 -24.14 -6.89 -8.65
CA TRP A 86 -22.70 -6.66 -8.73
C TRP A 86 -22.40 -5.15 -8.83
N TYR A 87 -21.20 -4.77 -8.41
CA TYR A 87 -20.63 -3.44 -8.60
C TYR A 87 -19.31 -3.56 -9.33
N THR A 88 -19.09 -2.68 -10.30
CA THR A 88 -17.86 -2.64 -11.09
C THR A 88 -17.02 -1.44 -10.65
N ASP A 89 -15.72 -1.63 -10.56
CA ASP A 89 -14.75 -0.57 -10.38
C ASP A 89 -13.63 -0.68 -11.43
N THR A 90 -12.99 0.44 -11.77
CA THR A 90 -11.99 0.53 -12.86
C THR A 90 -10.68 1.17 -12.41
N VAL A 91 -9.56 0.65 -12.89
CA VAL A 91 -8.21 1.16 -12.65
C VAL A 91 -7.52 1.46 -13.96
N LEU A 92 -7.03 2.69 -14.09
CA LEU A 92 -6.21 3.12 -15.21
C LEU A 92 -4.72 2.91 -14.94
N ILE A 93 -3.96 2.57 -15.98
CA ILE A 93 -2.50 2.42 -15.91
C ILE A 93 -1.79 3.57 -16.64
N ASN A 94 -0.63 3.98 -16.13
CA ASN A 94 0.25 4.92 -16.83
C ASN A 94 1.72 4.60 -16.58
N GLN A 95 2.59 5.13 -17.43
CA GLN A 95 4.02 4.93 -17.33
C GLN A 95 4.66 5.95 -16.38
N LEU A 96 5.50 5.47 -15.48
CA LEU A 96 6.44 6.29 -14.70
C LEU A 96 7.87 5.89 -15.05
N ARG A 97 8.74 6.89 -15.26
CA ARG A 97 10.16 6.69 -15.58
C ARG A 97 11.04 7.61 -14.75
N HIS A 98 12.23 7.11 -14.41
CA HIS A 98 13.28 7.90 -13.78
C HIS A 98 14.66 7.42 -14.25
N GLY A 99 15.57 8.36 -14.46
CA GLY A 99 16.92 8.09 -14.95
C GLY A 99 17.98 8.82 -14.15
N VAL A 100 19.18 8.22 -14.07
CA VAL A 100 20.35 8.77 -13.39
C VAL A 100 21.52 8.76 -14.35
N ASP A 101 22.21 9.91 -14.42
CA ASP A 101 23.46 10.03 -15.15
C ASP A 101 24.62 9.46 -14.31
N THR A 102 25.35 8.48 -14.87
CA THR A 102 26.51 7.84 -14.23
C THR A 102 27.84 8.54 -14.53
N GLY A 103 27.80 9.67 -15.23
CA GLY A 103 28.91 10.56 -15.49
C GLY A 103 29.83 10.14 -16.66
N GLY A 104 30.68 11.08 -17.06
CA GLY A 104 31.60 10.91 -18.19
C GLY A 104 32.67 9.84 -17.99
N LYS A 105 33.36 9.46 -19.07
CA LYS A 105 34.44 8.44 -19.06
C LYS A 105 35.55 8.72 -18.04
N MET A 106 35.91 10.00 -17.84
CA MET A 106 36.93 10.39 -16.87
C MET A 106 36.47 10.22 -15.43
N SER A 107 35.21 10.54 -15.11
CA SER A 107 34.65 10.35 -13.77
C SER A 107 34.60 8.87 -13.41
N ARG A 108 34.14 8.01 -14.33
CA ARG A 108 34.11 6.55 -14.17
C ARG A 108 35.50 5.94 -13.95
N LYS A 109 36.54 6.50 -14.58
CA LYS A 109 37.93 6.03 -14.43
C LYS A 109 38.59 6.54 -13.15
N ARG A 110 38.17 7.68 -12.62
CA ARG A 110 38.68 8.27 -11.37
C ARG A 110 38.03 7.64 -10.13
N THR A 111 36.80 7.16 -10.23
CA THR A 111 36.12 6.43 -9.16
C THR A 111 36.52 4.96 -9.16
N LYS A 112 37.02 4.45 -8.02
CA LYS A 112 37.30 3.00 -7.84
C LYS A 112 36.03 2.13 -7.84
N HIS A 113 34.86 2.73 -7.64
CA HIS A 113 33.57 2.03 -7.58
C HIS A 113 32.88 1.95 -8.95
N ASN A 114 32.18 0.85 -9.20
CA ASN A 114 31.38 0.67 -10.40
C ASN A 114 30.09 1.50 -10.29
N LEU A 115 30.09 2.70 -10.90
CA LEU A 115 28.97 3.66 -10.85
C LEU A 115 27.66 3.08 -11.39
N ARG A 116 27.71 2.06 -12.27
CA ARG A 116 26.51 1.37 -12.77
C ARG A 116 25.78 0.60 -11.67
N ASN A 117 26.51 -0.11 -10.82
CA ASN A 117 25.91 -0.87 -9.72
C ASN A 117 25.34 0.07 -8.66
N ILE A 118 26.06 1.15 -8.34
CA ILE A 118 25.58 2.17 -7.40
C ILE A 118 24.32 2.84 -7.94
N ALA A 119 24.27 3.17 -9.24
CA ALA A 119 23.08 3.74 -9.86
C ALA A 119 21.88 2.77 -9.76
N ARG A 120 22.10 1.47 -9.99
CA ARG A 120 21.05 0.45 -9.79
C ARG A 120 20.54 0.41 -8.37
N ASP A 121 21.43 0.34 -7.39
CA ASP A 121 21.08 0.26 -5.98
C ASP A 121 20.26 1.47 -5.52
N ARG A 122 20.63 2.67 -6.02
CA ARG A 122 19.94 3.94 -5.75
C ARG A 122 18.58 4.02 -6.44
N LEU A 123 18.50 3.62 -7.71
CA LEU A 123 17.24 3.56 -8.45
C LEU A 123 16.26 2.56 -7.83
N ALA A 124 16.76 1.40 -7.36
CA ALA A 124 15.94 0.43 -6.64
C ALA A 124 15.41 1.00 -5.30
N GLY A 125 16.22 1.77 -4.57
CA GLY A 125 15.78 2.48 -3.37
C GLY A 125 14.71 3.53 -3.67
N TRP A 126 14.93 4.34 -4.71
CA TRP A 126 13.96 5.35 -5.17
C TRP A 126 12.62 4.72 -5.55
N TRP A 127 12.64 3.61 -6.31
CA TRP A 127 11.43 2.88 -6.67
C TRP A 127 10.69 2.35 -5.44
N ALA A 128 11.40 1.74 -4.50
CA ALA A 128 10.79 1.23 -3.28
C ALA A 128 10.07 2.33 -2.48
N GLU A 129 10.73 3.48 -2.29
CA GLU A 129 10.14 4.63 -1.60
C GLU A 129 8.95 5.21 -2.36
N ARG A 130 9.05 5.31 -3.70
CA ARG A 130 7.99 5.87 -4.54
C ARG A 130 6.74 5.00 -4.53
N TRP A 131 6.91 3.68 -4.55
CA TRP A 131 5.81 2.72 -4.45
C TRP A 131 5.12 2.80 -3.09
N ASP A 132 5.88 2.80 -2.01
CA ASP A 132 5.31 2.85 -0.66
C ASP A 132 4.54 4.15 -0.41
N GLU A 133 5.05 5.28 -0.91
CA GLU A 133 4.37 6.56 -0.88
C GLU A 133 3.04 6.54 -1.63
N LEU A 134 3.03 6.05 -2.88
CA LEU A 134 1.82 6.05 -3.70
C LEU A 134 0.73 5.17 -3.08
N ILE A 135 1.05 3.93 -2.70
CA ILE A 135 0.07 3.00 -2.09
C ILE A 135 -0.53 3.64 -0.83
N MET A 136 0.30 4.26 0.01
CA MET A 136 -0.17 4.85 1.25
C MET A 136 -1.06 6.09 1.05
N VAL A 137 -0.74 6.96 0.10
CA VAL A 137 -1.58 8.10 -0.27
C VAL A 137 -2.90 7.64 -0.86
N TYR A 138 -2.89 6.61 -1.71
CA TYR A 138 -4.11 6.03 -2.29
C TYR A 138 -5.00 5.39 -1.21
N MET A 139 -4.44 4.57 -0.32
CA MET A 139 -5.21 3.93 0.75
C MET A 139 -5.77 4.93 1.76
N ALA A 140 -5.00 5.98 2.09
CA ALA A 140 -5.46 7.04 2.98
C ALA A 140 -6.48 7.99 2.33
N GLY A 141 -6.57 7.98 1.00
CA GLY A 141 -7.46 8.87 0.24
C GLY A 141 -7.01 10.33 0.24
N ALA A 142 -5.80 10.62 0.68
CA ALA A 142 -5.26 11.97 0.80
C ALA A 142 -3.73 11.94 0.93
N ARG A 143 -3.08 12.95 0.35
CA ARG A 143 -1.61 13.11 0.40
C ARG A 143 -1.13 13.54 1.79
N GLY A 144 -1.89 14.39 2.49
CA GLY A 144 -1.48 15.01 3.75
C GLY A 144 -0.50 16.18 3.55
N VAL A 145 -0.04 16.77 4.66
CA VAL A 145 0.72 18.04 4.65
C VAL A 145 2.24 17.86 4.71
N ASP A 146 2.75 16.65 4.86
CA ASP A 146 4.18 16.43 5.14
C ASP A 146 5.05 16.64 3.89
N THR A 147 5.91 17.66 3.88
CA THR A 147 6.80 17.99 2.75
C THR A 147 8.23 17.46 2.92
N THR A 148 8.57 16.90 4.08
CA THR A 148 9.96 16.56 4.43
C THR A 148 10.28 15.09 4.18
N VAL A 149 9.31 14.21 4.39
CA VAL A 149 9.50 12.75 4.26
C VAL A 149 9.01 12.22 2.91
N TYR A 150 8.12 12.95 2.24
CA TYR A 150 7.54 12.55 0.95
C TYR A 150 8.34 13.11 -0.22
N VAL A 151 8.56 12.27 -1.23
CA VAL A 151 9.06 12.67 -2.55
C VAL A 151 7.90 13.16 -3.43
N LEU A 152 6.66 12.70 -3.18
CA LEU A 152 5.45 13.24 -3.83
C LEU A 152 5.22 14.72 -3.50
N ASP A 153 4.87 15.49 -4.52
CA ASP A 153 4.48 16.89 -4.37
C ASP A 153 3.24 17.03 -3.48
N SER A 154 3.17 18.15 -2.77
CA SER A 154 2.05 18.57 -1.92
C SER A 154 0.73 18.71 -2.68
N ALA A 155 0.76 19.07 -3.97
CA ALA A 155 -0.41 19.20 -4.82
C ALA A 155 -0.84 17.90 -5.52
N PHE A 156 -0.23 16.76 -5.18
CA PHE A 156 -0.54 15.49 -5.82
C PHE A 156 -2.00 15.05 -5.57
N SER A 157 -2.78 14.94 -6.63
CA SER A 157 -4.23 14.61 -6.59
C SER A 157 -4.59 13.30 -7.30
N SER A 158 -3.73 12.83 -8.21
CA SER A 158 -3.96 11.61 -9.00
C SER A 158 -2.69 11.13 -9.68
N PHE A 159 -2.58 9.82 -9.88
CA PHE A 159 -1.67 9.16 -10.80
C PHE A 159 -2.49 8.37 -11.82
N ALA A 160 -2.07 8.38 -13.09
CA ALA A 160 -2.76 7.70 -14.18
C ALA A 160 -4.24 8.10 -14.39
N GLY A 161 -4.70 9.24 -13.85
CA GLY A 161 -6.12 9.62 -13.87
C GLY A 161 -6.97 8.98 -12.77
N ASN A 162 -6.39 8.12 -11.93
CA ASN A 162 -7.06 7.59 -10.73
C ASN A 162 -7.01 8.64 -9.62
N SER A 163 -8.13 9.30 -9.35
CA SER A 163 -8.25 10.29 -8.26
C SER A 163 -8.16 9.64 -6.88
N LEU A 164 -7.65 10.40 -5.91
CA LEU A 164 -7.68 9.98 -4.50
C LEU A 164 -9.12 9.98 -3.97
N ALA A 165 -9.57 8.84 -3.44
CA ALA A 165 -10.90 8.70 -2.84
C ALA A 165 -10.81 8.88 -1.32
N ALA A 166 -11.37 9.98 -0.82
CA ALA A 166 -11.45 10.23 0.62
C ALA A 166 -12.27 9.13 1.33
N PRO A 167 -11.94 8.78 2.59
CA PRO A 167 -12.70 7.78 3.33
C PRO A 167 -14.17 8.18 3.48
N ASP A 168 -15.08 7.22 3.33
CA ASP A 168 -16.49 7.47 3.57
C ASP A 168 -16.86 7.47 5.06
N SER A 169 -18.07 7.94 5.40
CA SER A 169 -18.54 8.04 6.78
C SER A 169 -18.57 6.69 7.53
N ASP A 170 -18.80 5.60 6.80
CA ASP A 170 -18.84 4.25 7.37
C ASP A 170 -17.42 3.66 7.52
N HIS A 171 -16.40 4.24 6.87
CA HIS A 171 -15.01 3.76 6.90
C HIS A 171 -14.01 4.74 7.49
N ILE A 172 -14.50 5.73 8.25
CA ILE A 172 -13.67 6.61 9.09
C ILE A 172 -13.98 6.42 10.59
N LEU A 173 -12.94 6.53 11.42
CA LEU A 173 -13.01 6.52 12.87
C LEU A 173 -12.13 7.64 13.41
N TYR A 174 -12.54 8.20 14.54
CA TYR A 174 -11.76 9.24 15.24
C TYR A 174 -11.31 8.74 16.62
N GLY A 175 -10.23 9.33 17.13
CA GLY A 175 -9.73 9.13 18.49
C GLY A 175 -10.75 9.56 19.55
N GLY A 176 -10.60 9.01 20.77
CA GLY A 176 -11.38 9.41 21.94
C GLY A 176 -12.91 9.40 21.75
N ASP A 177 -13.53 10.55 21.98
CA ASP A 177 -14.99 10.79 21.86
C ASP A 177 -15.37 11.61 20.62
N ALA A 178 -14.40 11.99 19.79
CA ALA A 178 -14.65 12.68 18.54
C ALA A 178 -15.53 11.87 17.58
N THR A 179 -16.42 12.58 16.90
CA THR A 179 -17.35 12.03 15.88
C THR A 179 -17.14 12.64 14.51
N SER A 180 -16.34 13.71 14.41
CA SER A 180 -16.03 14.42 13.18
C SER A 180 -14.64 15.04 13.23
N LYS A 181 -14.10 15.42 12.08
CA LYS A 181 -12.83 16.16 11.99
C LYS A 181 -12.80 17.43 12.85
N ALA A 182 -13.93 18.14 12.97
CA ALA A 182 -14.03 19.37 13.75
C ALA A 182 -14.11 19.13 15.26
N SER A 183 -14.54 17.94 15.69
CA SER A 183 -14.63 17.61 17.12
C SER A 183 -13.33 17.03 17.69
N VAL A 184 -12.34 16.70 16.85
CA VAL A 184 -11.05 16.19 17.33
C VAL A 184 -10.34 17.26 18.16
N ASP A 185 -9.97 16.91 19.38
CA ASP A 185 -9.19 17.74 20.29
C ASP A 185 -7.77 17.16 20.52
N ALA A 186 -6.95 17.80 21.37
CA ALA A 186 -5.58 17.34 21.66
C ALA A 186 -5.51 16.07 22.53
N ASN A 187 -6.61 15.70 23.19
CA ASN A 187 -6.75 14.53 24.04
C ASN A 187 -7.23 13.29 23.28
N ASP A 188 -7.77 13.46 22.07
CA ASP A 188 -8.18 12.40 21.15
C ASP A 188 -6.99 11.64 20.53
N LYS A 189 -6.14 11.10 21.40
CA LYS A 189 -4.93 10.36 21.07
C LYS A 189 -5.23 8.94 20.61
N PHE A 190 -4.22 8.30 20.00
CA PHE A 190 -4.30 6.90 19.62
C PHE A 190 -4.16 5.99 20.85
N THR A 191 -5.21 5.23 21.15
CA THR A 191 -5.30 4.33 22.32
C THR A 191 -5.71 2.92 21.90
N MET A 192 -5.54 1.91 22.78
CA MET A 192 -5.96 0.52 22.50
C MET A 192 -7.46 0.42 22.17
N LYS A 193 -8.29 1.30 22.75
CA LYS A 193 -9.73 1.37 22.45
C LYS A 193 -10.01 1.72 20.99
N ALA A 194 -9.13 2.47 20.33
CA ALA A 194 -9.30 2.77 18.90
C ALA A 194 -9.15 1.50 18.04
N ILE A 195 -8.27 0.58 18.45
CA ILE A 195 -8.09 -0.72 17.78
C ILE A 195 -9.35 -1.58 17.96
N ASP A 196 -9.90 -1.65 19.18
CA ASP A 196 -11.13 -2.42 19.45
C ASP A 196 -12.33 -1.87 18.69
N LYS A 197 -12.48 -0.53 18.63
CA LYS A 197 -13.51 0.12 17.81
C LYS A 197 -13.36 -0.23 16.33
N ALA A 198 -12.13 -0.26 15.80
CA ALA A 198 -11.87 -0.63 14.41
C ALA A 198 -12.25 -2.08 14.12
N VAL A 199 -11.89 -3.02 14.99
CA VAL A 199 -12.26 -4.44 14.87
C VAL A 199 -13.77 -4.64 14.95
N ALA A 200 -14.45 -3.97 15.90
CA ALA A 200 -15.89 -4.02 16.02
C ALA A 200 -16.59 -3.49 14.76
N LYS A 201 -16.12 -2.36 14.22
CA LYS A 201 -16.65 -1.77 12.98
C LYS A 201 -16.44 -2.70 11.78
N ALA A 202 -15.23 -3.24 11.62
CA ALA A 202 -14.89 -4.17 10.54
C ALA A 202 -15.82 -5.41 10.50
N ASN A 203 -16.16 -5.96 11.67
CA ASN A 203 -17.05 -7.12 11.79
C ASN A 203 -18.55 -6.80 11.61
N MET A 204 -18.97 -5.57 11.93
CA MET A 204 -20.37 -5.14 11.82
C MET A 204 -20.74 -4.55 10.46
N LEU A 205 -19.77 -4.06 9.69
CA LEU A 205 -20.01 -3.50 8.37
C LEU A 205 -20.68 -4.50 7.41
N ARG A 206 -21.41 -3.96 6.45
CA ARG A 206 -22.12 -4.70 5.40
C ARG A 206 -21.84 -4.00 4.06
N PRO A 207 -21.01 -4.57 3.17
CA PRO A 207 -20.29 -5.84 3.27
C PRO A 207 -19.26 -5.85 4.41
N GLN A 208 -19.01 -7.03 4.98
CA GLN A 208 -18.03 -7.18 6.07
C GLN A 208 -16.62 -7.08 5.51
N ILE A 209 -15.74 -6.35 6.20
CA ILE A 209 -14.32 -6.31 5.85
C ILE A 209 -13.72 -7.68 6.17
N GLN A 210 -13.19 -8.33 5.14
CA GLN A 210 -12.57 -9.65 5.32
C GLN A 210 -11.19 -9.48 5.96
N PRO A 211 -10.83 -10.30 6.96
CA PRO A 211 -9.48 -10.33 7.50
C PRO A 211 -8.50 -10.88 6.47
N CYS A 212 -7.23 -10.52 6.61
CA CYS A 212 -6.18 -11.05 5.75
C CYS A 212 -5.72 -12.41 6.21
N THR A 213 -5.53 -13.35 5.30
CA THR A 213 -4.87 -14.64 5.59
C THR A 213 -3.65 -14.79 4.70
N VAL A 214 -2.55 -15.23 5.28
CA VAL A 214 -1.33 -15.57 4.54
C VAL A 214 -0.90 -16.96 4.99
N ASP A 215 -0.65 -17.83 4.02
CA ASP A 215 -0.09 -19.17 4.20
C ASP A 215 -0.85 -20.12 5.15
N GLY A 216 -2.18 -19.96 5.26
CA GLY A 216 -3.04 -20.84 6.06
C GLY A 216 -3.07 -20.53 7.56
N ASP A 217 -2.41 -19.44 7.97
CA ASP A 217 -2.47 -18.93 9.34
C ASP A 217 -3.82 -18.28 9.66
N GLU A 218 -4.04 -18.06 10.97
CA GLU A 218 -5.23 -17.39 11.50
C GLU A 218 -5.52 -16.06 10.78
N PRO A 219 -6.81 -15.73 10.55
CA PRO A 219 -7.19 -14.50 9.87
C PRO A 219 -6.79 -13.29 10.71
N HIS A 220 -5.97 -12.38 10.16
CA HIS A 220 -5.48 -11.19 10.86
C HIS A 220 -5.82 -9.90 10.11
N PHE A 221 -6.10 -8.83 10.84
CA PHE A 221 -6.14 -7.49 10.25
C PHE A 221 -4.77 -6.83 10.35
N CYS A 222 -4.42 -5.93 9.44
CA CYS A 222 -3.16 -5.20 9.47
C CYS A 222 -3.45 -3.73 9.76
N MET A 223 -2.80 -3.13 10.76
CA MET A 223 -2.95 -1.71 11.06
C MET A 223 -1.61 -0.99 10.94
N LEU A 224 -1.59 0.08 10.16
CA LEU A 224 -0.43 0.92 9.93
C LEU A 224 -0.57 2.22 10.71
N LEU A 225 0.41 2.49 11.57
CA LEU A 225 0.46 3.64 12.47
C LEU A 225 1.61 4.58 12.10
N HIS A 226 1.41 5.88 12.31
CA HIS A 226 2.49 6.85 12.31
C HIS A 226 3.35 6.70 13.58
N GLU A 227 4.63 7.09 13.53
CA GLU A 227 5.54 6.98 14.69
C GLU A 227 5.05 7.76 15.92
N TRP A 228 4.42 8.90 15.71
CA TRP A 228 3.85 9.71 16.81
C TRP A 228 2.65 9.04 17.47
N GLN A 229 1.80 8.37 16.70
CA GLN A 229 0.70 7.57 17.24
C GLN A 229 1.23 6.38 18.06
N VAL A 230 2.36 5.79 17.64
CA VAL A 230 3.02 4.73 18.40
C VAL A 230 3.58 5.26 19.72
N PHE A 231 4.10 6.49 19.76
CA PHE A 231 4.58 7.13 20.99
C PHE A 231 3.42 7.35 21.98
N ASP A 232 2.29 7.88 21.52
CA ASP A 232 1.09 8.03 22.35
C ASP A 232 0.59 6.67 22.86
N LEU A 233 0.53 5.65 22.00
CA LEU A 233 0.12 4.30 22.37
C LEU A 233 1.01 3.70 23.47
N ARG A 234 2.33 3.88 23.38
CA ARG A 234 3.29 3.39 24.39
C ARG A 234 3.15 4.11 25.73
N THR A 235 2.80 5.39 25.70
CA THR A 235 2.68 6.22 26.89
C THR A 235 1.36 5.94 27.62
N ASP A 236 0.30 5.63 26.88
CA ASP A 236 -1.04 5.33 27.41
C ASP A 236 -1.16 3.89 27.96
N THR A 237 -0.36 2.94 27.46
CA THR A 237 -0.41 1.56 27.93
C THR A 237 0.27 1.35 29.29
N SER A 238 -0.41 0.65 30.19
CA SER A 238 0.22 0.12 31.40
C SER A 238 1.38 -0.83 31.05
N THR A 239 2.48 -0.79 31.83
CA THR A 239 3.74 -1.51 31.54
C THR A 239 3.58 -3.01 31.23
N GLY A 240 2.55 -3.66 31.79
CA GLY A 240 2.25 -5.07 31.52
C GLY A 240 1.63 -5.33 30.15
N GLN A 241 0.68 -4.49 29.72
CA GLN A 241 -0.08 -4.70 28.48
C GLN A 241 0.78 -4.53 27.22
N TRP A 242 1.72 -3.58 27.24
CA TRP A 242 2.66 -3.41 26.14
C TRP A 242 3.58 -4.62 25.97
N LEU A 243 4.05 -5.20 27.08
CA LEU A 243 4.90 -6.39 27.08
C LEU A 243 4.16 -7.61 26.51
N ASP A 244 2.88 -7.77 26.83
CA ASP A 244 2.08 -8.90 26.34
C ASP A 244 1.80 -8.79 24.84
N ILE A 245 1.57 -7.57 24.32
CA ILE A 245 1.41 -7.30 22.89
C ILE A 245 2.71 -7.63 22.11
N GLN A 246 3.87 -7.32 22.70
CA GLN A 246 5.16 -7.66 22.10
C GLN A 246 5.46 -9.15 22.16
N LYS A 247 5.09 -9.83 23.26
CA LYS A 247 5.24 -11.30 23.36
C LYS A 247 4.37 -12.03 22.35
N ALA A 248 3.12 -11.60 22.17
CA ALA A 248 2.22 -12.17 21.17
C ALA A 248 2.78 -12.04 19.74
N ALA A 249 3.40 -10.90 19.43
CA ALA A 249 4.10 -10.72 18.16
C ALA A 249 5.34 -11.62 18.05
N ALA A 250 6.16 -11.74 19.10
CA ALA A 250 7.37 -12.56 19.09
C ALA A 250 7.08 -14.06 18.92
N THR A 251 5.97 -14.56 19.49
CA THR A 251 5.54 -15.96 19.29
C THR A 251 5.12 -16.21 17.83
N LYS A 252 4.47 -15.25 17.17
CA LYS A 252 4.04 -15.38 15.77
C LYS A 252 5.14 -15.06 14.75
N ASP A 253 6.11 -14.21 15.09
CA ASP A 253 7.28 -13.92 14.23
C ASP A 253 8.20 -15.16 14.06
N GLY A 254 8.18 -16.08 15.04
CA GLY A 254 8.85 -17.39 14.96
C GLY A 254 8.38 -18.28 13.80
N GLN A 255 7.19 -18.00 13.22
CA GLN A 255 6.63 -18.73 12.08
C GLN A 255 7.10 -18.22 10.71
N LYS A 256 7.93 -17.16 10.66
CA LYS A 256 8.50 -16.56 9.43
C LYS A 256 7.47 -16.07 8.40
N ASN A 257 6.24 -15.77 8.81
CA ASN A 257 5.24 -15.21 7.92
C ASN A 257 5.55 -13.71 7.65
N PRO A 258 5.62 -13.26 6.37
CA PRO A 258 6.02 -11.89 6.01
C PRO A 258 5.20 -10.77 6.66
N ILE A 259 3.94 -11.04 7.01
CA ILE A 259 3.07 -10.07 7.69
C ILE A 259 3.57 -9.80 9.12
N PHE A 260 4.08 -10.79 9.84
CA PHE A 260 4.53 -10.58 11.22
C PHE A 260 5.97 -10.06 11.31
N SER A 261 6.76 -10.19 10.25
CA SER A 261 8.15 -9.75 10.22
C SER A 261 8.25 -8.23 10.38
N GLY A 262 8.81 -7.78 11.50
CA GLY A 262 8.89 -6.36 11.86
C GLY A 262 7.56 -5.74 12.31
N ALA A 263 6.60 -6.55 12.75
CA ALA A 263 5.43 -6.08 13.48
C ALA A 263 5.86 -5.47 14.82
N LEU A 264 5.22 -4.37 15.18
CA LEU A 264 5.39 -3.70 16.47
C LEU A 264 4.76 -4.53 17.61
N GLY A 265 3.69 -5.24 17.30
CA GLY A 265 2.84 -5.93 18.26
C GLY A 265 1.63 -6.57 17.60
N VAL A 266 1.00 -7.53 18.28
CA VAL A 266 -0.30 -8.07 17.89
C VAL A 266 -1.29 -7.82 19.02
N TYR A 267 -2.44 -7.23 18.70
CA TYR A 267 -3.51 -6.96 19.67
C TYR A 267 -4.88 -7.21 19.04
N ASN A 268 -5.76 -7.94 19.74
CA ASN A 268 -7.11 -8.27 19.27
C ASN A 268 -7.17 -8.72 17.80
N ASN A 269 -6.29 -9.65 17.43
CA ASN A 269 -6.19 -10.19 16.07
C ASN A 269 -5.72 -9.19 14.98
N VAL A 270 -5.18 -8.04 15.40
CA VAL A 270 -4.62 -7.00 14.54
C VAL A 270 -3.11 -6.97 14.67
N VAL A 271 -2.41 -7.03 13.53
CA VAL A 271 -0.96 -6.87 13.43
C VAL A 271 -0.65 -5.38 13.28
N LEU A 272 0.11 -4.83 14.23
CA LEU A 272 0.48 -3.42 14.24
C LEU A 272 1.81 -3.23 13.52
N HIS A 273 1.83 -2.33 12.54
CA HIS A 273 3.05 -1.85 11.90
C HIS A 273 3.20 -0.35 12.07
N ARG A 274 4.44 0.11 12.06
CA ARG A 274 4.78 1.53 12.07
C ARG A 274 5.41 1.91 10.74
N HIS A 275 5.05 3.08 10.23
CA HIS A 275 5.71 3.66 9.07
C HIS A 275 5.77 5.20 9.18
N PRO A 276 6.92 5.83 8.91
CA PRO A 276 7.07 7.28 9.05
C PRO A 276 6.28 8.07 8.00
N LYS A 277 6.09 7.51 6.79
CA LYS A 277 5.33 8.15 5.71
C LYS A 277 3.80 8.00 5.82
N VAL A 278 3.25 7.75 7.01
CA VAL A 278 1.78 7.74 7.19
C VAL A 278 1.25 9.18 7.08
N PRO A 279 0.14 9.44 6.35
CA PRO A 279 -0.30 10.82 6.10
C PRO A 279 -0.66 11.58 7.37
N ARG A 280 -0.16 12.81 7.44
CA ARG A 280 -0.42 13.76 8.53
C ARG A 280 -1.24 14.94 8.03
N PHE A 281 -1.96 15.55 8.96
CA PHE A 281 -2.81 16.70 8.76
C PHE A 281 -2.59 17.70 9.90
N THR A 282 -2.82 18.99 9.63
CA THR A 282 -2.69 20.06 10.63
C THR A 282 -3.98 20.86 10.79
N ASP A 283 -5.05 20.44 10.11
CA ASP A 283 -6.30 21.18 9.97
C ASP A 283 -7.48 20.53 10.74
N TYR A 284 -7.17 19.75 11.77
CA TYR A 284 -8.17 19.10 12.63
C TYR A 284 -8.61 20.03 13.77
N GLY A 285 -9.78 19.72 14.34
CA GLY A 285 -10.43 20.50 15.40
C GLY A 285 -11.21 21.70 14.87
N ALA A 286 -12.05 22.27 15.73
CA ALA A 286 -12.92 23.40 15.40
C ALA A 286 -12.11 24.65 14.98
N GLY A 287 -10.89 24.79 15.51
CA GLY A 287 -9.94 25.85 15.14
C GLY A 287 -9.00 25.50 13.98
N SER A 288 -9.11 24.30 13.39
CA SER A 288 -8.20 23.80 12.33
C SER A 288 -6.72 23.96 12.68
N ASN A 289 -6.37 23.67 13.93
CA ASN A 289 -5.05 23.90 14.51
C ASN A 289 -4.45 22.64 15.17
N ILE A 290 -5.10 21.49 15.03
CA ILE A 290 -4.65 20.25 15.65
C ILE A 290 -3.92 19.40 14.62
N ALA A 291 -2.70 18.98 14.99
CA ALA A 291 -1.93 18.00 14.25
C ALA A 291 -2.54 16.61 14.46
N ALA A 292 -2.90 15.96 13.35
CA ALA A 292 -3.49 14.64 13.33
C ALA A 292 -2.73 13.72 12.36
N ALA A 293 -2.80 12.41 12.62
CA ALA A 293 -2.30 11.38 11.74
C ALA A 293 -3.42 10.38 11.42
N ARG A 294 -3.44 9.90 10.17
CA ARG A 294 -4.41 8.90 9.71
C ARG A 294 -3.80 7.52 9.73
N ALA A 295 -4.09 6.75 10.75
CA ALA A 295 -3.76 5.34 10.77
C ALA A 295 -4.64 4.57 9.78
N LEU A 296 -4.09 3.54 9.15
CA LEU A 296 -4.79 2.74 8.15
C LEU A 296 -5.03 1.35 8.71
N PHE A 297 -6.29 0.99 8.93
CA PHE A 297 -6.70 -0.37 9.26
C PHE A 297 -7.08 -1.09 7.96
N MET A 298 -6.36 -2.15 7.65
CA MET A 298 -6.39 -2.86 6.38
C MET A 298 -6.90 -4.29 6.57
N GLY A 299 -7.99 -4.60 5.86
CA GLY A 299 -8.44 -5.95 5.59
C GLY A 299 -7.96 -6.44 4.23
N ALA A 300 -8.46 -7.60 3.81
CA ALA A 300 -8.16 -8.14 2.50
C ALA A 300 -8.72 -7.22 1.40
N GLN A 301 -8.00 -7.12 0.28
CA GLN A 301 -8.42 -6.34 -0.89
C GLN A 301 -8.69 -4.86 -0.58
N ALA A 302 -7.87 -4.25 0.28
CA ALA A 302 -7.86 -2.83 0.61
C ALA A 302 -7.52 -1.93 -0.60
N CYS A 303 -6.58 -2.37 -1.43
CA CYS A 303 -6.10 -1.64 -2.60
C CYS A 303 -5.85 -2.62 -3.75
N VAL A 304 -6.01 -2.12 -4.98
CA VAL A 304 -5.62 -2.84 -6.19
C VAL A 304 -4.43 -2.17 -6.84
N VAL A 305 -3.53 -3.00 -7.35
CA VAL A 305 -2.39 -2.60 -8.16
C VAL A 305 -2.47 -3.36 -9.47
N ALA A 306 -2.55 -2.61 -10.57
CA ALA A 306 -2.48 -3.15 -11.92
C ALA A 306 -1.07 -2.90 -12.48
N PHE A 307 -0.49 -3.90 -13.13
CA PHE A 307 0.73 -3.72 -13.92
C PHE A 307 0.42 -3.92 -15.40
N GLY A 308 0.93 -3.01 -16.23
CA GLY A 308 1.07 -3.25 -17.67
C GLY A 308 2.48 -3.74 -17.92
N SER A 309 2.64 -4.99 -18.37
CA SER A 309 3.96 -5.49 -18.80
C SER A 309 3.98 -5.64 -20.31
N PRO A 310 5.10 -5.31 -20.99
CA PRO A 310 5.26 -5.59 -22.42
C PRO A 310 5.50 -7.09 -22.72
N GLY A 311 4.72 -8.00 -22.11
CA GLY A 311 4.71 -9.44 -22.42
C GLY A 311 5.91 -10.27 -21.93
N ASP A 312 6.91 -9.66 -21.29
CA ASP A 312 8.14 -10.34 -20.84
C ASP A 312 8.10 -10.82 -19.37
N GLY A 313 6.98 -10.62 -18.67
CA GLY A 313 6.81 -10.98 -17.26
C GLY A 313 7.66 -10.14 -16.28
N LEU A 314 8.34 -9.11 -16.79
CA LEU A 314 9.15 -8.18 -16.01
C LEU A 314 8.35 -6.88 -15.82
N ARG A 315 8.16 -6.49 -14.55
CA ARG A 315 7.36 -5.31 -14.14
C ARG A 315 8.14 -4.00 -14.16
N PHE A 316 9.47 -4.10 -14.26
CA PHE A 316 10.38 -2.95 -14.35
C PHE A 316 11.25 -3.11 -15.58
N SER A 317 11.36 -2.06 -16.38
CA SER A 317 12.30 -1.97 -17.49
C SER A 317 13.59 -1.28 -17.02
N TRP A 318 14.73 -1.81 -17.48
CA TRP A 318 16.04 -1.20 -17.31
C TRP A 318 16.59 -0.92 -18.70
N HIS A 319 16.99 0.32 -18.97
CA HIS A 319 17.61 0.69 -20.23
C HIS A 319 18.84 1.55 -19.96
N GLU A 320 19.87 1.35 -20.79
CA GLU A 320 21.14 2.05 -20.67
C GLU A 320 21.49 2.63 -22.03
N GLU A 321 21.63 3.95 -22.09
CA GLU A 321 22.03 4.64 -23.30
C GLU A 321 23.34 5.40 -23.07
N MET A 322 24.21 5.38 -24.09
CA MET A 322 25.39 6.23 -24.06
C MET A 322 25.14 7.52 -24.84
N GLU A 323 24.90 8.61 -24.11
CA GLU A 323 24.76 9.95 -24.67
C GLU A 323 26.14 10.61 -24.93
N ASP A 324 26.13 11.77 -25.60
CA ASP A 324 27.34 12.54 -25.95
C ASP A 324 28.40 11.70 -26.69
N ARG A 325 27.99 11.08 -27.81
CA ARG A 325 28.87 10.23 -28.67
C ARG A 325 29.61 9.15 -27.87
N GLY A 326 28.94 8.58 -26.87
CA GLY A 326 29.52 7.51 -26.06
C GLY A 326 30.32 7.98 -24.85
N ASN A 327 30.28 9.26 -24.48
CA ASN A 327 31.04 9.81 -23.35
C ASN A 327 30.32 9.64 -22.02
N VAL A 328 29.01 9.87 -22.03
CA VAL A 328 28.13 9.82 -20.86
C VAL A 328 27.30 8.53 -20.92
N LEU A 329 27.06 7.88 -19.77
CA LEU A 329 26.18 6.72 -19.69
C LEU A 329 25.01 7.11 -18.79
N VAL A 330 23.83 7.18 -19.38
CA VAL A 330 22.58 7.42 -18.69
C VAL A 330 21.88 6.07 -18.51
N VAL A 331 21.41 5.83 -17.29
CA VAL A 331 20.62 4.65 -16.96
C VAL A 331 19.20 5.13 -16.71
N ASP A 332 18.24 4.60 -17.46
CA ASP A 332 16.81 4.86 -17.27
C ASP A 332 16.07 3.60 -16.81
N THR A 333 15.09 3.82 -15.93
CA THR A 333 14.20 2.77 -15.44
C THR A 333 12.76 3.20 -15.61
N GLY A 334 11.90 2.25 -15.95
CA GLY A 334 10.49 2.50 -16.19
C GLY A 334 9.60 1.39 -15.62
N SER A 335 8.38 1.75 -15.28
CA SER A 335 7.31 0.79 -14.98
C SER A 335 5.98 1.37 -15.43
N ILE A 336 5.07 0.51 -15.87
CA ILE A 336 3.70 0.87 -16.22
C ILE A 336 2.79 0.23 -15.18
N PHE A 337 2.09 1.05 -14.43
CA PHE A 337 1.24 0.57 -13.35
C PHE A 337 0.08 1.53 -13.07
N GLY A 338 -0.89 1.04 -12.31
CA GLY A 338 -2.04 1.78 -11.82
C GLY A 338 -2.31 1.36 -10.38
N ILE A 339 -2.64 2.32 -9.52
CA ILE A 339 -2.98 2.08 -8.11
C ILE A 339 -4.31 2.77 -7.85
N LYS A 340 -5.21 2.06 -7.17
CA LYS A 340 -6.47 2.62 -6.72
C LYS A 340 -6.92 1.92 -5.44
N LYS A 341 -7.50 2.70 -4.53
CA LYS A 341 -8.22 2.18 -3.39
C LYS A 341 -9.49 1.48 -3.86
N CYS A 342 -9.78 0.30 -3.32
CA CYS A 342 -10.98 -0.44 -3.70
C CYS A 342 -12.23 0.30 -3.19
N THR A 343 -12.98 0.89 -4.11
CA THR A 343 -14.23 1.60 -3.81
C THR A 343 -15.36 1.06 -4.68
N PHE A 344 -16.41 0.55 -4.06
CA PHE A 344 -17.59 0.07 -4.78
C PHE A 344 -18.79 0.93 -4.40
N ASN A 345 -19.48 1.47 -5.40
CA ASN A 345 -20.64 2.35 -5.19
C ASN A 345 -20.35 3.52 -4.22
N SER A 346 -19.18 4.14 -4.36
CA SER A 346 -18.69 5.24 -3.50
C SER A 346 -18.50 4.88 -2.02
N LYS A 347 -18.39 3.59 -1.69
CA LYS A 347 -17.99 3.11 -0.37
C LYS A 347 -16.65 2.38 -0.44
N ASP A 348 -15.83 2.56 0.58
CA ASP A 348 -14.61 1.79 0.75
C ASP A 348 -14.93 0.30 1.02
N TYR A 349 -14.03 -0.60 0.63
CA TYR A 349 -14.25 -2.04 0.79
C TYR A 349 -13.36 -2.71 1.86
N GLY A 350 -12.06 -2.38 1.87
CA GLY A 350 -11.07 -3.09 2.67
C GLY A 350 -10.23 -2.20 3.59
N VAL A 351 -10.53 -0.91 3.70
CA VAL A 351 -9.77 0.05 4.51
C VAL A 351 -10.69 0.81 5.45
N ILE A 352 -10.27 0.96 6.71
CA ILE A 352 -10.83 1.93 7.65
C ILE A 352 -9.73 2.93 8.00
N ALA A 353 -10.02 4.22 7.83
CA ALA A 353 -9.16 5.31 8.28
C ALA A 353 -9.43 5.58 9.78
N VAL A 354 -8.37 5.64 10.59
CA VAL A 354 -8.46 6.00 12.00
C VAL A 354 -7.66 7.28 12.23
N ASP A 355 -8.37 8.39 12.36
CA ASP A 355 -7.78 9.72 12.53
C ASP A 355 -7.68 10.05 14.01
N THR A 356 -6.46 10.31 14.48
CA THR A 356 -6.24 10.70 15.88
C THR A 356 -5.34 11.92 15.95
N ALA A 357 -5.49 12.70 17.02
CA ALA A 357 -4.52 13.72 17.37
C ALA A 357 -3.15 13.05 17.55
N ALA A 358 -2.14 13.64 16.93
CA ALA A 358 -0.77 13.16 16.94
C ALA A 358 0.15 14.38 16.90
N ALA A 359 0.45 14.90 18.09
CA ALA A 359 1.40 16.00 18.24
C ALA A 359 2.83 15.50 18.09
N GLN A 360 3.71 16.37 17.61
CA GLN A 360 5.14 16.09 17.59
C GLN A 360 5.66 16.00 19.05
N PRO A 361 6.38 14.93 19.42
CA PRO A 361 6.73 14.69 20.83
C PRO A 361 7.97 15.42 21.33
N TYR A 362 8.60 16.30 20.54
CA TYR A 362 9.84 17.00 20.88
C TYR A 362 9.87 18.45 20.41
#